data_AF-A0A353FLH3-F1
#
_entry.id   AF-A0A353FLH3-F1
#
_cell.length_a   1.000
_cell.length_b   1.000
_cell.length_c   1.000
_cell.angle_alpha   90.00
_cell.angle_beta   90.00
_cell.angle_gamma   90.00
#
_symmetry.space_group_name_H-M   'P 1'
#
loop_
_entity.id
_entity.type
_entity.pdbx_description
1 polymer ?
#
loop_
_entity_poly.entity_id
_entity_poly.type
_entity_poly.pdbx_seq_one_letter_code
_entity_poly.pdbx_strand_id
1 'polypeptide(L)'
;MRSHFFALILLLGCGQTRESALPEESLGMSLRVAWVGASQGDLRIMVEELDPSLQGYSDYREGKLLKGFFRLGPNQSLYRLHLVGDSSLLAESGRLLADGVTYWNSFGLPPEELNPRERLLWVGLGQGGVLPQISGATRRNFLFAGDASSSDTPVSLRWELGEEKVLLISRRWTASDRRRFLNISPSPLSP
;
A
#
# COMPACT_ATOMS: atom_id res chain seq x y z
N MET A 1 51.07 -65.87 9.34
CA MET A 1 50.01 -66.50 10.16
C MET A 1 48.86 -65.50 10.29
N ARG A 2 47.65 -65.93 9.90
CA ARG A 2 46.30 -65.46 10.34
C ARG A 2 46.06 -63.94 10.31
N SER A 3 45.22 -63.43 9.40
CA SER A 3 43.75 -63.36 9.56
C SER A 3 43.42 -62.60 10.87
N HIS A 4 42.76 -61.44 10.86
CA HIS A 4 41.33 -61.34 10.54
C HIS A 4 40.94 -60.02 9.86
N PHE A 5 40.21 -60.17 8.76
CA PHE A 5 39.11 -59.30 8.35
C PHE A 5 38.13 -59.13 9.51
N PHE A 6 37.64 -57.90 9.74
CA PHE A 6 36.21 -57.66 9.91
C PHE A 6 35.93 -56.21 9.50
N ALA A 7 35.51 -56.06 8.24
CA ALA A 7 34.78 -54.91 7.79
C ALA A 7 33.41 -54.93 8.48
N LEU A 8 33.10 -53.88 9.24
CA LEU A 8 31.76 -53.64 9.75
C LEU A 8 31.11 -52.58 8.85
N ILE A 9 30.41 -53.04 7.82
CA ILE A 9 29.30 -52.29 7.22
C ILE A 9 28.03 -52.93 7.77
N LEU A 10 27.11 -52.09 8.24
CA LEU A 10 25.66 -52.24 8.45
C LEU A 10 25.31 -51.19 9.55
N LEU A 11 24.38 -50.26 9.44
CA LEU A 11 23.31 -49.96 8.50
C LEU A 11 22.89 -48.51 8.74
N LEU A 12 22.46 -47.89 7.64
CA LEU A 12 21.49 -46.81 7.54
C LEU A 12 20.57 -46.64 8.76
N GLY A 13 20.75 -45.52 9.44
CA GLY A 13 19.69 -44.81 10.11
C GLY A 13 20.01 -43.35 9.95
N CYS A 14 19.48 -42.71 8.89
CA CYS A 14 19.39 -41.26 8.81
C CYS A 14 18.70 -40.80 10.08
N GLY A 15 19.50 -40.47 11.09
CA GLY A 15 19.04 -39.83 12.30
C GLY A 15 18.44 -38.52 11.84
N GLN A 16 17.11 -38.52 11.80
CA GLN A 16 16.28 -37.36 11.57
C GLN A 16 16.89 -36.22 12.36
N THR A 17 17.48 -35.28 11.64
CA THR A 17 17.57 -33.91 12.10
C THR A 17 16.16 -33.60 12.55
N ARG A 18 15.95 -33.50 13.87
CA ARG A 18 14.82 -32.72 14.38
C ARG A 18 15.08 -31.32 13.86
N GLU A 19 14.64 -31.06 12.63
CA GLU A 19 13.96 -29.82 12.34
C GLU A 19 12.97 -29.70 13.47
N SER A 20 13.33 -28.90 14.46
CA SER A 20 12.34 -28.25 15.28
C SER A 20 11.50 -27.51 14.25
N ALA A 21 10.44 -28.17 13.78
CA ALA A 21 9.37 -27.54 13.06
C ALA A 21 9.02 -26.37 13.96
N LEU A 22 9.45 -25.18 13.55
CA LEU A 22 8.85 -23.96 14.03
C LEU A 22 7.35 -24.23 13.93
N PRO A 23 6.56 -23.94 14.98
CA PRO A 23 5.13 -24.03 14.82
C PRO A 23 4.83 -23.31 13.51
N GLU A 24 4.14 -23.98 12.59
CA GLU A 24 3.32 -23.29 11.61
C GLU A 24 2.30 -22.50 12.44
N GLU A 25 2.73 -21.43 13.10
CA GLU A 25 1.95 -20.22 13.13
C GLU A 25 1.61 -20.04 11.67
N SER A 26 0.33 -20.26 11.38
CA SER A 26 -0.26 -19.78 10.16
C SER A 26 0.32 -18.40 9.94
N LEU A 27 1.27 -18.29 9.00
CA LEU A 27 1.70 -17.04 8.42
C LEU A 27 0.44 -16.54 7.74
N GLY A 28 -0.46 -15.99 8.55
CA GLY A 28 -1.72 -15.45 8.13
C GLY A 28 -1.31 -14.42 7.13
N MET A 29 -1.51 -14.72 5.85
CA MET A 29 -1.26 -13.77 4.79
C MET A 29 -2.04 -12.54 5.20
N SER A 30 -1.31 -11.52 5.63
CA SER A 30 -1.87 -10.28 6.11
C SER A 30 -2.52 -9.62 4.89
N LEU A 31 -3.79 -9.91 4.69
CA LEU A 31 -4.58 -9.39 3.59
C LEU A 31 -4.96 -7.95 3.92
N ARG A 32 -4.36 -7.00 3.20
CA ARG A 32 -4.71 -5.59 3.30
C ARG A 32 -5.88 -5.30 2.39
N VAL A 33 -6.84 -4.50 2.85
CA VAL A 33 -7.90 -3.98 1.99
C VAL A 33 -7.33 -2.82 1.18
N ALA A 34 -7.51 -2.88 -0.13
CA ALA A 34 -7.19 -1.80 -1.05
C ALA A 34 -8.32 -1.63 -2.08
N TRP A 35 -8.55 -0.42 -2.54
CA TRP A 35 -9.48 -0.11 -3.62
C TRP A 35 -8.70 0.15 -4.89
N VAL A 36 -9.01 -0.58 -5.96
CA VAL A 36 -8.27 -0.47 -7.21
C VAL A 36 -9.16 -0.29 -8.43
N GLY A 37 -8.66 0.48 -9.38
CA GLY A 37 -9.30 0.70 -10.66
C GLY A 37 -8.29 1.17 -11.70
N ALA A 38 -8.74 1.24 -12.95
CA ALA A 38 -7.95 1.77 -14.05
C ALA A 38 -8.85 2.57 -14.99
N SER A 39 -8.32 3.66 -15.56
CA SER A 39 -8.93 4.36 -16.69
C SER A 39 -8.57 3.66 -18.00
N GLN A 40 -9.21 4.06 -19.11
CA GLN A 40 -8.86 3.56 -20.43
C GLN A 40 -7.53 4.12 -20.96
N GLY A 41 -7.01 5.20 -20.37
CA GLY A 41 -5.79 5.89 -20.78
C GLY A 41 -4.55 5.53 -19.94
N ASP A 42 -4.39 4.25 -19.59
CA ASP A 42 -3.27 3.69 -18.80
C ASP A 42 -3.09 4.20 -17.36
N LEU A 43 -4.00 5.04 -16.85
CA LEU A 43 -4.02 5.42 -15.44
C LEU A 43 -4.53 4.26 -14.59
N ARG A 44 -3.72 3.83 -13.63
CA ARG A 44 -4.06 2.84 -12.61
C ARG A 44 -4.04 3.49 -11.24
N ILE A 45 -5.02 3.14 -10.44
CA ILE A 45 -5.30 3.79 -9.17
C ILE A 45 -5.39 2.72 -8.09
N MET A 46 -4.72 2.95 -6.96
CA MET A 46 -4.87 2.16 -5.76
C MET A 46 -5.04 3.08 -4.56
N VAL A 47 -6.01 2.81 -3.70
CA VAL A 47 -6.17 3.45 -2.39
C VAL A 47 -5.98 2.38 -1.33
N GLU A 48 -5.12 2.63 -0.35
CA GLU A 48 -4.89 1.72 0.78
C GLU A 48 -4.97 2.49 2.10
N GLU A 49 -5.52 1.88 3.14
CA GLU A 49 -5.46 2.44 4.49
C GLU A 49 -4.03 2.37 5.01
N LEU A 50 -3.54 3.46 5.60
CA LEU A 50 -2.20 3.58 6.16
C LEU A 50 -2.06 2.93 7.54
N ASP A 51 -3.12 2.28 8.03
CA ASP A 51 -3.12 1.49 9.26
C ASP A 51 -4.31 0.51 9.34
N PRO A 52 -4.21 -0.70 8.76
CA PRO A 52 -5.07 -1.80 9.17
C PRO A 52 -4.33 -2.53 10.28
N SER A 53 -4.83 -2.49 11.52
CA SER A 53 -4.28 -3.22 12.66
C SER A 53 -4.07 -4.69 12.33
N LEU A 54 -2.86 -5.03 11.87
CA LEU A 54 -2.38 -6.39 11.65
C LEU A 54 -1.30 -6.60 12.69
N GLN A 55 -1.61 -7.47 13.63
CA GLN A 55 -0.75 -7.78 14.77
C GLN A 55 0.65 -8.16 14.25
N GLY A 56 1.69 -7.49 14.78
CA GLY A 56 3.07 -8.01 14.72
C GLY A 56 4.15 -7.15 14.09
N TYR A 57 3.87 -5.97 13.51
CA TYR A 57 4.92 -5.14 12.91
C TYR A 57 5.05 -3.73 13.52
N SER A 58 6.30 -3.26 13.60
CA SER A 58 6.76 -1.96 14.10
C SER A 58 6.14 -0.72 13.42
N ASP A 59 5.31 -0.92 12.41
CA ASP A 59 4.62 0.10 11.61
C ASP A 59 3.50 0.81 12.37
N TYR A 60 3.11 0.31 13.55
CA TYR A 60 2.13 0.94 14.45
C TYR A 60 2.48 2.39 14.82
N ARG A 61 3.77 2.77 14.70
CA ARG A 61 4.24 4.12 15.02
C ARG A 61 3.95 5.12 13.90
N GLU A 62 4.15 4.76 12.63
CA GLU A 62 4.06 5.74 11.53
C GLU A 62 2.62 6.21 11.33
N GLY A 63 1.67 5.28 11.17
CA GLY A 63 0.25 5.61 10.98
C GLY A 63 -0.29 6.48 12.11
N LYS A 64 -0.02 6.11 13.37
CA LYS A 64 -0.44 6.89 14.55
C LYS A 64 0.21 8.27 14.62
N LEU A 65 1.50 8.38 14.31
CA LEU A 65 2.21 9.66 14.27
C LEU A 65 1.66 10.57 13.17
N LEU A 66 1.41 10.02 11.98
CA LEU A 66 0.84 10.78 10.87
C LEU A 66 -0.61 11.19 11.15
N LYS A 67 -1.44 10.31 11.76
CA LYS A 67 -2.80 10.67 12.19
C LYS A 67 -2.78 11.85 13.18
N GLY A 68 -1.84 11.84 14.13
CA GLY A 68 -1.62 12.96 15.05
C GLY A 68 -1.16 14.24 14.34
N PHE A 69 -0.18 14.14 13.45
CA PHE A 69 0.33 15.26 12.66
C PHE A 69 -0.75 15.94 11.81
N PHE A 70 -1.56 15.14 11.11
CA PHE A 70 -2.66 15.61 10.28
C PHE A 70 -3.95 15.92 11.08
N ARG A 71 -3.91 15.83 12.42
CA ARG A 71 -5.03 16.14 13.33
C ARG A 71 -6.33 15.41 12.96
N LEU A 72 -6.21 14.14 12.57
CA LEU A 72 -7.37 13.33 12.20
C LEU A 72 -8.28 13.06 13.40
N GLY A 73 -9.60 13.12 13.18
CA GLY A 73 -10.60 12.79 14.19
C GLY A 73 -10.57 11.32 14.59
N PRO A 74 -11.20 10.94 15.72
CA PRO A 74 -11.16 9.57 16.25
C PRO A 74 -11.78 8.53 15.31
N ASN A 75 -12.73 8.92 14.46
CA ASN A 75 -13.40 8.04 13.50
C ASN A 75 -12.81 8.14 12.08
N GLN A 76 -11.71 8.87 11.92
CA GLN A 76 -11.04 9.02 10.64
C GLN A 76 -9.81 8.15 10.56
N SER A 77 -9.54 7.64 9.37
CA SER A 77 -8.33 6.94 9.02
C SER A 77 -7.56 7.67 7.92
N LEU A 78 -6.26 7.40 7.91
CA LEU A 78 -5.37 7.92 6.89
C LEU A 78 -5.32 6.91 5.76
N TYR A 79 -5.46 7.38 4.53
CA TYR A 79 -5.40 6.57 3.33
C TYR A 79 -4.31 7.10 2.41
N ARG A 80 -3.65 6.19 1.71
CA ARG A 80 -2.68 6.50 0.67
C ARG A 80 -3.30 6.19 -0.69
N LEU A 81 -3.46 7.23 -1.49
CA LEU A 81 -3.74 7.11 -2.91
C LEU A 81 -2.42 6.92 -3.66
N HIS A 82 -2.42 5.98 -4.60
CA HIS A 82 -1.37 5.73 -5.56
C HIS A 82 -1.95 5.96 -6.95
N LEU A 83 -1.39 6.91 -7.68
CA LEU A 83 -1.64 7.09 -9.10
C LEU A 83 -0.45 6.53 -9.87
N VAL A 84 -0.69 5.66 -10.85
CA VAL A 84 0.33 5.05 -11.69
C VAL A 84 -0.07 5.24 -13.16
N GLY A 85 0.73 5.94 -13.96
CA GLY A 85 0.38 6.27 -15.34
C GLY A 85 1.28 7.32 -15.96
N ASP A 86 0.79 7.97 -17.03
CA ASP A 86 1.49 9.07 -17.68
C ASP A 86 1.63 10.29 -16.74
N SER A 87 2.78 10.96 -16.81
CA SER A 87 3.11 12.09 -15.94
C SER A 87 2.09 13.23 -15.94
N SER A 88 1.39 13.46 -17.06
CA SER A 88 0.34 14.48 -17.17
C SER A 88 -0.85 14.20 -16.25
N LEU A 89 -1.14 12.92 -15.98
CA LEU A 89 -2.23 12.47 -15.11
C LEU A 89 -1.84 12.41 -13.63
N LEU A 90 -0.56 12.61 -13.30
CA LEU A 90 -0.04 12.51 -11.94
C LEU A 90 0.10 13.87 -11.24
N ALA A 91 -0.31 14.97 -11.89
CA ALA A 91 -0.13 16.33 -11.37
C ALA A 91 -1.01 16.64 -10.13
N GLU A 92 -2.15 15.97 -10.00
CA GLU A 92 -3.12 16.23 -8.94
C GLU A 92 -3.63 14.93 -8.33
N SER A 93 -4.10 15.01 -7.08
CA SER A 93 -4.64 13.84 -6.37
C SER A 93 -6.02 13.40 -6.87
N GLY A 94 -6.74 14.28 -7.57
CA GLY A 94 -8.17 14.12 -7.79
C GLY A 94 -8.99 14.13 -6.49
N ARG A 95 -10.25 13.73 -6.60
CA ARG A 95 -11.22 13.59 -5.50
C ARG A 95 -11.56 12.11 -5.31
N LEU A 96 -11.78 11.70 -4.07
CA LEU A 96 -12.25 10.37 -3.72
C LEU A 96 -13.64 10.47 -3.08
N LEU A 97 -14.58 9.68 -3.58
CA LEU A 97 -15.96 9.62 -3.09
C LEU A 97 -16.31 8.19 -2.71
N ALA A 98 -16.83 7.99 -1.50
CA ALA A 98 -17.42 6.75 -1.05
C ALA A 98 -18.94 6.77 -1.26
N ASP A 99 -19.47 5.69 -1.84
CA ASP A 99 -20.90 5.50 -2.14
C ASP A 99 -21.56 6.67 -2.89
N GLY A 100 -20.75 7.45 -3.62
CA GLY A 100 -21.19 8.62 -4.37
C GLY A 100 -21.56 9.86 -3.54
N VAL A 101 -21.42 9.82 -2.21
CA VAL A 101 -21.92 10.89 -1.32
C VAL A 101 -20.87 11.39 -0.33
N THR A 102 -20.04 10.51 0.22
CA THR A 102 -19.08 10.89 1.27
C THR A 102 -17.73 11.23 0.65
N TYR A 103 -17.24 12.45 0.89
CA TYR A 103 -15.92 12.88 0.43
C TYR A 103 -14.82 12.37 1.35
N TRP A 104 -13.85 11.69 0.75
CA TRP A 104 -12.56 11.48 1.38
C TRP A 104 -11.68 12.69 1.01
N ASN A 105 -11.23 13.39 2.04
CA ASN A 105 -10.62 14.71 1.89
C ASN A 105 -9.12 14.59 1.66
N SER A 106 -8.61 15.23 0.61
CA SER A 106 -7.18 15.48 0.50
C SER A 106 -6.76 16.53 1.52
N PHE A 107 -5.47 16.56 1.87
CA PHE A 107 -4.97 17.51 2.87
C PHE A 107 -4.77 18.94 2.34
N GLY A 108 -5.06 19.22 1.05
CA GLY A 108 -5.04 20.58 0.51
C GLY A 108 -3.74 21.36 0.82
N LEU A 109 -3.83 22.69 0.90
CA LEU A 109 -2.71 23.55 1.27
C LEU A 109 -2.33 23.38 2.75
N PRO A 110 -1.03 23.46 3.10
CA PRO A 110 -0.60 23.40 4.49
C PRO A 110 -1.18 24.57 5.31
N PRO A 111 -1.70 24.32 6.53
CA PRO A 111 -2.10 25.38 7.45
C PRO A 111 -0.98 26.39 7.69
N GLU A 112 -1.34 27.66 7.87
CA GLU A 112 -0.35 28.75 7.99
C GLU A 112 0.49 28.63 9.25
N GLU A 113 -0.06 28.02 10.30
CA GLU A 113 0.56 27.86 11.62
C GLU A 113 1.66 26.80 11.65
N LEU A 114 1.76 25.98 10.60
CA LEU A 114 2.80 24.96 10.51
C LEU A 114 4.18 25.61 10.37
N ASN A 115 5.14 25.12 11.17
CA ASN A 115 6.52 25.55 11.01
C ASN A 115 7.11 25.04 9.68
N PRO A 116 8.25 25.59 9.20
CA PRO A 116 8.80 25.23 7.88
C PRO A 116 9.03 23.72 7.68
N ARG A 117 9.45 23.00 8.72
CA ARG A 117 9.67 21.54 8.65
C ARG A 117 8.35 20.78 8.51
N GLU A 118 7.34 21.18 9.26
CA GLU A 118 5.99 20.60 9.19
C GLU A 118 5.35 20.89 7.84
N ARG A 119 5.52 22.10 7.29
CA ARG A 119 5.05 22.42 5.94
C ARG A 119 5.68 21.53 4.88
N LEU A 120 6.97 21.24 4.98
CA LEU A 120 7.64 20.31 4.06
C LEU A 120 7.07 18.89 4.17
N LEU A 121 6.75 18.41 5.39
CA LEU A 121 6.09 17.12 5.58
C LEU A 121 4.67 17.11 5.01
N TRP A 122 3.91 18.19 5.21
CA TRP A 122 2.56 18.33 4.66
C TRP A 122 2.56 18.31 3.14
N VAL A 123 3.44 19.08 2.51
CA VAL A 123 3.59 19.09 1.05
C VAL A 123 4.10 17.73 0.54
N GLY A 124 5.13 17.18 1.20
CA GLY A 124 5.75 15.91 0.83
C GLY A 124 4.80 14.72 0.88
N LEU A 125 4.00 14.62 1.94
CA LEU A 125 3.14 13.47 2.19
C LEU A 125 1.68 13.77 1.82
N GLY A 126 1.13 14.89 2.29
CA GLY A 126 -0.26 15.30 2.04
C GLY A 126 -0.56 15.56 0.57
N GLN A 127 0.32 16.31 -0.10
CA GLN A 127 0.16 16.71 -1.51
C GLN A 127 0.98 15.86 -2.50
N GLY A 128 1.60 14.78 -2.03
CA GLY A 128 2.42 13.91 -2.87
C GLY A 128 3.73 14.51 -3.36
N GLY A 129 4.24 15.50 -2.64
CA GLY A 129 5.54 16.12 -2.87
C GLY A 129 5.62 16.93 -4.16
N VAL A 130 6.81 17.45 -4.42
CA VAL A 130 7.12 18.16 -5.67
C VAL A 130 7.12 17.14 -6.81
N LEU A 131 6.44 17.46 -7.90
CA LEU A 131 6.48 16.68 -9.15
C LEU A 131 7.94 16.43 -9.55
N PRO A 132 8.39 15.17 -9.65
CA PRO A 132 9.73 14.90 -10.12
C PRO A 132 9.87 15.45 -11.54
N GLN A 133 10.85 16.32 -11.79
CA GLN A 133 11.17 16.81 -13.14
C GLN A 133 11.84 15.75 -14.03
N ILE A 134 11.89 14.51 -13.56
CA ILE A 134 12.57 13.40 -14.22
C ILE A 134 11.54 12.70 -15.11
N SER A 135 11.82 12.67 -16.42
CA SER A 135 11.13 11.81 -17.38
C SER A 135 11.11 10.37 -16.84
N GLY A 136 9.93 9.82 -16.62
CA GLY A 136 9.76 8.44 -16.11
C GLY A 136 9.15 8.31 -14.71
N ALA A 137 8.70 9.40 -14.07
CA ALA A 137 7.81 9.25 -12.92
C ALA A 137 6.49 8.61 -13.37
N THR A 138 6.40 7.29 -13.25
CA THR A 138 5.19 6.51 -13.55
C THR A 138 4.24 6.46 -12.37
N ARG A 139 4.61 7.03 -11.22
CA ARG A 139 3.83 6.92 -9.99
C ARG A 139 3.96 8.13 -9.06
N ARG A 140 2.83 8.56 -8.49
CA ARG A 140 2.76 9.53 -7.39
C ARG A 140 1.82 9.05 -6.29
N ASN A 141 2.07 9.45 -5.06
CA ASN A 141 1.25 9.06 -3.92
C ASN A 141 0.72 10.30 -3.21
N PHE A 142 -0.52 10.24 -2.71
CA PHE A 142 -1.15 11.33 -1.97
C PHE A 142 -1.79 10.77 -0.71
N LEU A 143 -1.93 11.60 0.32
CA LEU A 143 -2.64 11.22 1.53
C LEU A 143 -4.05 11.80 1.55
N PHE A 144 -4.97 11.00 2.07
CA PHE A 144 -6.37 11.34 2.24
C PHE A 144 -6.86 10.99 3.65
N ALA A 145 -7.81 11.76 4.14
CA ALA A 145 -8.61 11.45 5.30
C ALA A 145 -9.95 10.86 4.85
N GLY A 146 -10.30 9.68 5.37
CA GLY A 146 -11.59 9.05 5.13
C GLY A 146 -12.15 8.46 6.41
N ASP A 147 -13.40 8.02 6.40
CA ASP A 147 -13.96 7.26 7.52
C ASP A 147 -13.18 5.98 7.73
N ALA A 148 -12.95 5.59 8.99
CA ALA A 148 -12.29 4.33 9.30
C ALA A 148 -13.08 3.17 8.71
N SER A 149 -12.41 2.28 7.96
CA SER A 149 -13.05 1.11 7.37
C SER A 149 -13.34 0.09 8.47
N SER A 150 -14.47 0.23 9.15
CA SER A 150 -14.90 -0.67 10.23
C SER A 150 -15.74 -1.84 9.74
N SER A 151 -16.01 -1.95 8.44
CA SER A 151 -16.97 -2.92 7.88
C SER A 151 -16.28 -4.09 7.17
N ASP A 152 -16.77 -5.29 7.43
CA ASP A 152 -16.42 -6.52 6.70
C ASP A 152 -16.70 -6.41 5.18
N THR A 153 -17.56 -5.47 4.79
CA THR A 153 -17.88 -5.12 3.40
C THR A 153 -17.29 -3.76 3.06
N PRO A 154 -16.21 -3.67 2.28
CA PRO A 154 -15.62 -2.38 1.95
C PRO A 154 -16.50 -1.67 0.90
N VAL A 155 -16.86 -0.42 1.18
CA VAL A 155 -17.62 0.48 0.28
C VAL A 155 -16.95 0.62 -1.08
N SER A 156 -17.70 0.93 -2.15
CA SER A 156 -17.07 1.24 -3.44
C SER A 156 -16.57 2.69 -3.42
N LEU A 157 -15.37 2.92 -3.98
CA LEU A 157 -14.84 4.28 -4.13
C LEU A 157 -14.90 4.71 -5.60
N ARG A 158 -15.08 6.01 -5.82
CA ARG A 158 -14.94 6.64 -7.13
C ARG A 158 -13.85 7.71 -7.05
N TRP A 159 -12.89 7.61 -7.94
CA TRP A 159 -11.89 8.66 -8.14
C TRP A 159 -12.30 9.56 -9.30
N GLU A 160 -12.10 10.87 -9.15
CA GLU A 160 -12.43 11.87 -10.17
C GLU A 160 -11.33 12.93 -10.32
N LEU A 161 -10.98 13.26 -11.57
CA LEU A 161 -10.13 14.41 -11.90
C LEU A 161 -10.57 14.99 -13.26
N GLY A 162 -11.06 16.23 -13.26
CA GLY A 162 -11.65 16.83 -14.47
C GLY A 162 -12.83 15.99 -14.99
N GLU A 163 -12.72 15.50 -16.22
CA GLU A 163 -13.71 14.61 -16.84
C GLU A 163 -13.46 13.13 -16.57
N GLU A 164 -12.25 12.77 -16.09
CA GLU A 164 -11.92 11.37 -15.79
C GLU A 164 -12.61 10.89 -14.52
N LYS A 165 -13.24 9.71 -14.62
CA LYS A 165 -13.94 9.05 -13.51
C LYS A 165 -13.58 7.57 -13.52
N VAL A 166 -13.05 7.07 -12.41
CA VAL A 166 -12.62 5.68 -12.26
C VAL A 166 -13.32 5.05 -11.06
N LEU A 167 -14.04 3.96 -11.29
CA LEU A 167 -14.59 3.13 -10.23
C LEU A 167 -13.46 2.29 -9.62
N LEU A 168 -13.33 2.34 -8.30
CA LEU A 168 -12.34 1.58 -7.53
C LEU A 168 -13.05 0.49 -6.74
N ILE A 169 -12.69 -0.75 -7.06
CA ILE A 169 -13.26 -1.94 -6.44
C ILE A 169 -12.36 -2.40 -5.30
N SER A 170 -12.97 -2.70 -4.16
CA SER A 170 -12.26 -3.21 -3.01
C SER A 170 -11.74 -4.63 -3.24
N ARG A 171 -10.50 -4.88 -2.82
CA ARG A 171 -9.82 -6.16 -2.92
C ARG A 171 -8.96 -6.36 -1.68
N ARG A 172 -8.82 -7.63 -1.29
CA ARG A 172 -7.90 -8.07 -0.25
C ARG A 172 -6.63 -8.57 -0.92
N TRP A 173 -5.49 -7.93 -0.64
CA TRP A 173 -4.23 -8.19 -1.34
C TRP A 173 -3.08 -8.48 -0.38
N THR A 174 -2.17 -9.34 -0.85
CA THR A 174 -0.89 -9.59 -0.19
C THR A 174 0.11 -8.47 -0.52
N ALA A 175 1.23 -8.43 0.21
CA ALA A 175 2.34 -7.53 -0.13
C ALA A 175 2.88 -7.76 -1.55
N SER A 176 2.81 -9.00 -2.05
CA SER A 176 3.23 -9.36 -3.41
C SER A 176 2.28 -8.81 -4.47
N ASP A 177 0.96 -8.89 -4.25
CA ASP A 177 -0.05 -8.32 -5.15
C ASP A 177 0.09 -6.80 -5.24
N ARG A 178 0.27 -6.15 -4.08
CA ARG A 178 0.54 -4.72 -3.99
C ARG A 178 1.77 -4.33 -4.79
N ARG A 179 2.89 -5.05 -4.62
CA ARG A 179 4.14 -4.79 -5.35
C ARG A 179 3.93 -4.94 -6.86
N ARG A 180 3.24 -6.01 -7.28
CA ARG A 180 2.93 -6.26 -8.70
C ARG A 180 2.11 -5.12 -9.29
N PHE A 181 1.04 -4.69 -8.62
CA PHE A 181 0.20 -3.60 -9.09
C PHE A 181 1.00 -2.29 -9.27
N LEU A 182 1.81 -1.94 -8.26
CA LEU A 182 2.53 -0.67 -8.23
C LEU A 182 3.76 -0.62 -9.15
N ASN A 183 4.35 -1.76 -9.52
CA ASN A 183 5.61 -1.82 -10.27
C ASN A 183 5.47 -2.25 -11.73
N ILE A 184 4.29 -2.66 -12.20
CA ILE A 184 4.07 -2.82 -13.64
C ILE A 184 4.22 -1.42 -14.26
N SER A 185 5.18 -1.21 -15.14
CA SER A 185 5.25 0.01 -15.95
C SER A 185 4.14 -0.05 -17.01
N PRO A 186 3.50 1.08 -17.37
CA PRO A 186 2.75 1.14 -18.60
C PRO A 186 3.70 0.70 -19.74
N SER A 187 3.23 -0.22 -20.59
CA SER A 187 4.01 -0.63 -21.75
C SER A 187 4.35 0.63 -22.54
N PRO A 188 5.61 0.85 -22.96
CA PRO A 188 5.90 1.93 -23.88
C PRO A 188 5.03 1.69 -25.12
N LEU A 189 4.19 2.67 -25.48
CA LEU A 189 3.51 2.69 -26.76
C LEU A 189 4.56 2.48 -27.84
N SER A 190 4.50 1.33 -28.52
CA SER A 190 5.34 1.07 -29.68
C SER A 190 5.00 2.11 -30.76
N PRO A 191 6.01 2.70 -31.42
CA PRO A 191 5.83 3.67 -32.49
C PRO A 191 5.14 3.09 -33.73
#